data_AF-A0A7G8INL1-F1
#
_entry.id   AF-A0A7G8INL1-F1
#
_cell.length_a   1.000
_cell.length_b   1.000
_cell.length_c   1.000
_cell.angle_alpha   90.00
_cell.angle_beta   90.00
_cell.angle_gamma   90.00
#
_symmetry.space_group_name_H-M   'P 1'
#
loop_
_entity.id
_entity.type
_entity.pdbx_description
1 polymer ?
#
loop_
_entity_poly.entity_id
_entity_poly.type
_entity_poly.pdbx_seq_one_letter_code
_entity_poly.pdbx_strand_id
1 'polypeptide(L)'
;MSDLMSFRSVLPMACATAVTLCSLPLAAAPQKEMPEQDFLDQVEVPGHVLVTAKGVAAVDAEARRQGLRFPAVGYWSPETICFQTPPTDDCNGLFLR
;
A
#
# COMPACT_ATOMS: atom_id res chain seq x y z
N MET A 1 56.18 3.64 47.73
CA MET A 1 55.88 4.70 46.75
C MET A 1 54.72 4.20 45.91
N SER A 2 53.56 4.81 46.16
CA SER A 2 52.47 5.16 45.25
C SER A 2 51.91 4.14 44.24
N ASP A 3 50.65 3.81 44.50
CA ASP A 3 49.51 3.80 43.56
C ASP A 3 49.64 3.12 42.20
N LEU A 4 48.79 2.11 41.95
CA LEU A 4 48.02 2.11 40.71
C LEU A 4 46.69 1.36 40.83
N MET A 5 45.62 2.11 40.59
CA MET A 5 44.24 1.69 40.43
C MET A 5 44.11 0.45 39.54
N SER A 6 43.25 -0.50 39.94
CA SER A 6 42.64 -1.43 38.99
C SER A 6 41.18 -1.67 39.31
N PHE A 7 40.38 -0.72 38.83
CA PHE A 7 39.08 -0.88 38.20
C PHE A 7 38.10 -1.89 38.80
N ARG A 8 37.22 -1.35 39.66
CA ARG A 8 35.83 -1.79 39.76
C ARG A 8 35.17 -1.64 38.38
N SER A 9 34.75 -2.75 37.78
CA SER A 9 33.77 -2.74 36.68
C SER A 9 32.71 -3.79 36.97
N VAL A 10 31.67 -3.38 37.69
CA VAL A 10 30.39 -4.10 37.73
C VAL A 10 29.64 -3.64 36.48
N LEU A 11 29.62 -4.47 35.42
CA LEU A 11 28.83 -4.17 34.23
C LEU A 11 27.33 -4.34 34.57
N PRO A 12 26.48 -3.35 34.26
CA PRO A 12 25.05 -3.48 34.42
C PRO A 12 24.48 -4.39 33.33
N MET A 13 23.73 -5.40 33.75
CA MET A 13 22.95 -6.28 32.89
C MET A 13 21.86 -5.45 32.20
N ALA A 14 22.07 -5.16 30.92
CA ALA A 14 21.14 -4.40 30.10
C ALA A 14 19.89 -5.25 29.80
N CYS A 15 18.73 -4.83 30.33
CA CYS A 15 17.42 -5.35 29.96
C CYS A 15 17.15 -5.05 28.48
N ALA A 16 17.20 -6.07 27.64
CA ALA A 16 16.75 -6.03 26.26
C ALA A 16 15.22 -5.96 26.23
N THR A 17 14.65 -4.76 26.03
CA THR A 17 13.23 -4.61 25.70
C THR A 17 13.04 -5.01 24.23
N ALA A 18 12.50 -6.20 24.02
CA ALA A 18 12.08 -6.66 22.70
C ALA A 18 10.92 -5.77 22.21
N VAL A 19 11.22 -4.89 21.23
CA VAL A 19 10.20 -4.14 20.49
C VAL A 19 9.55 -5.11 19.51
N THR A 20 8.37 -5.62 19.88
CA THR A 20 7.56 -6.45 18.99
C THR A 20 6.99 -5.59 17.87
N LEU A 21 7.67 -5.56 16.72
CA LEU A 21 7.19 -4.93 15.50
C LEU A 21 5.93 -5.66 15.03
N CYS A 22 4.77 -5.08 15.33
CA CYS A 22 3.47 -5.53 14.87
C CYS A 22 3.44 -5.42 13.34
N SER A 23 3.66 -6.54 12.66
CA SER A 23 3.60 -6.64 11.20
C SER A 23 2.13 -6.68 10.79
N LEU A 24 1.54 -5.52 10.53
CA LEU A 24 0.21 -5.46 9.93
C LEU A 24 0.29 -6.08 8.52
N PRO A 25 -0.64 -6.98 8.14
CA PRO A 25 -0.74 -7.42 6.76
C PRO A 25 -1.19 -6.22 5.92
N LEU A 26 -0.25 -5.59 5.23
CA LEU A 26 -0.54 -4.62 4.19
C LEU A 26 -1.20 -5.40 3.06
N ALA A 27 -2.53 -5.32 2.95
CA ALA A 27 -3.25 -5.91 1.83
C ALA A 27 -2.59 -5.44 0.53
N ALA A 28 -1.98 -6.38 -0.20
CA ALA A 28 -1.26 -6.06 -1.42
C ALA A 28 -2.25 -5.48 -2.43
N ALA A 29 -1.95 -4.28 -2.93
CA ALA A 29 -2.72 -3.71 -4.01
C ALA A 29 -2.66 -4.66 -5.22
N PRO A 30 -3.74 -4.76 -6.02
CA PRO A 30 -3.69 -5.47 -7.29
C PRO A 30 -2.50 -4.95 -8.09
N GLN A 31 -1.63 -5.86 -8.55
CA GLN A 31 -0.46 -5.54 -9.38
C GLN A 31 -0.71 -5.82 -10.86
N LYS A 32 -1.95 -6.19 -11.21
CA LYS A 32 -2.40 -6.52 -12.55
C LYS A 32 -3.82 -6.01 -12.74
N GLU A 33 -4.13 -5.61 -13.97
CA GLU A 33 -5.49 -5.27 -14.37
C GLU A 33 -6.40 -6.49 -14.37
N MET A 34 -7.67 -6.27 -14.04
CA MET A 34 -8.70 -7.29 -14.16
C MET A 34 -9.13 -7.44 -15.62
N PRO A 35 -9.66 -8.60 -16.02
CA PRO A 35 -10.33 -8.75 -17.31
C PRO A 35 -11.47 -7.73 -17.47
N GLU A 36 -11.75 -7.34 -18.72
CA GLU A 36 -12.82 -6.37 -19.01
C GLU A 36 -14.18 -6.83 -18.50
N GLN A 37 -14.56 -8.11 -18.71
CA GLN A 37 -15.85 -8.58 -18.20
C GLN A 37 -15.94 -8.52 -16.68
N ASP A 38 -14.88 -8.93 -15.97
CA ASP A 38 -14.84 -8.84 -14.52
C ASP A 38 -14.95 -7.37 -14.06
N PHE A 39 -14.39 -6.43 -14.82
CA PHE A 39 -14.53 -4.99 -14.55
C PHE A 39 -15.96 -4.50 -14.73
N LEU A 40 -16.58 -4.80 -15.87
CA LEU A 40 -17.93 -4.37 -16.17
C LEU A 40 -18.92 -4.93 -15.13
N ASP A 41 -18.77 -6.21 -14.76
CA ASP A 41 -19.59 -6.84 -13.74
C ASP A 41 -19.47 -6.12 -12.38
N GLN A 42 -18.27 -5.64 -12.01
CA GLN A 42 -18.03 -4.96 -10.74
C GLN A 42 -18.49 -3.48 -10.74
N VAL A 43 -18.47 -2.80 -11.89
CA VAL A 43 -19.01 -1.43 -12.01
C VAL A 43 -20.50 -1.39 -11.68
N GLU A 44 -21.23 -2.47 -11.99
CA GLU A 44 -22.66 -2.59 -11.72
C GLU A 44 -22.98 -2.89 -10.24
N VAL A 45 -21.99 -3.30 -9.44
CA VAL A 45 -22.21 -3.68 -8.05
C VAL A 45 -22.45 -2.44 -7.17
N PRO A 46 -23.58 -2.37 -6.44
CA PRO A 46 -23.85 -1.26 -5.53
C PRO A 46 -22.75 -1.07 -4.47
N GLY A 47 -22.42 0.18 -4.17
CA GLY A 47 -21.39 0.53 -3.20
C GLY A 47 -19.96 0.56 -3.76
N HIS A 48 -19.77 0.17 -5.02
CA HIS A 48 -18.53 0.40 -5.75
C HIS A 48 -18.49 1.82 -6.30
N VAL A 49 -17.29 2.39 -6.31
CA VAL A 49 -16.99 3.73 -6.80
C VAL A 49 -15.90 3.60 -7.84
N LEU A 50 -16.21 4.07 -9.04
CA LEU A 50 -15.27 4.17 -10.15
C LEU A 50 -14.48 5.47 -10.04
N VAL A 51 -13.15 5.37 -10.08
CA VAL A 51 -12.22 6.49 -10.12
C VAL A 51 -11.38 6.38 -11.39
N THR A 52 -11.30 7.46 -12.17
CA THR A 52 -10.53 7.51 -13.42
C THR A 52 -9.46 8.60 -13.31
N ALA A 53 -8.20 8.24 -13.60
CA ALA A 53 -7.08 9.17 -13.66
C ALA A 53 -5.89 8.56 -14.42
N LYS A 54 -4.91 9.39 -14.78
CA LYS A 54 -3.74 8.97 -15.56
C LYS A 54 -2.79 8.05 -14.75
N GLY A 55 -2.94 6.74 -14.94
CA GLY A 55 -2.18 5.67 -14.27
C GLY A 55 -2.62 5.37 -12.83
N VAL A 56 -2.24 4.18 -12.33
CA VAL A 56 -2.65 3.65 -11.00
C VAL A 56 -2.31 4.61 -9.85
N ALA A 57 -1.14 5.26 -9.88
CA ALA A 57 -0.75 6.17 -8.81
C ALA A 57 -1.68 7.39 -8.68
N ALA A 58 -2.17 7.92 -9.81
CA ALA A 58 -3.09 9.05 -9.81
C ALA A 58 -4.49 8.62 -9.35
N VAL A 59 -4.94 7.44 -9.79
CA VAL A 59 -6.20 6.82 -9.37
C VAL A 59 -6.22 6.60 -7.86
N ASP A 60 -5.16 6.00 -7.30
CA ASP A 60 -5.03 5.78 -5.86
C ASP A 60 -4.99 7.09 -5.08
N ALA A 61 -4.30 8.10 -5.60
CA ALA A 61 -4.26 9.40 -4.96
C ALA A 61 -5.65 10.06 -4.92
N GLU A 62 -6.45 9.93 -5.98
CA GLU A 62 -7.83 10.43 -6.02
C GLU A 62 -8.75 9.63 -5.09
N ALA A 63 -8.68 8.30 -5.11
CA ALA A 63 -9.45 7.46 -4.21
C ALA A 63 -9.19 7.78 -2.73
N ARG A 64 -7.93 8.06 -2.36
CA ARG A 64 -7.57 8.54 -1.01
C ARG A 64 -8.18 9.90 -0.69
N ARG A 65 -8.17 10.85 -1.63
CA ARG A 65 -8.79 12.17 -1.44
C ARG A 65 -10.29 12.05 -1.20
N GLN A 66 -10.94 11.07 -1.82
CA GLN A 66 -12.37 10.79 -1.63
C GLN A 66 -12.67 9.96 -0.37
N GLY A 67 -11.65 9.47 0.35
CA GLY A 67 -11.82 8.64 1.54
C GLY A 67 -12.28 7.22 1.24
N LEU A 68 -12.05 6.72 0.03
CA LEU A 68 -12.44 5.37 -0.38
C LEU A 68 -11.57 4.31 0.28
N ARG A 69 -12.11 3.10 0.38
CA ARG A 69 -11.48 1.97 1.06
C ARG A 69 -10.44 1.30 0.18
N PHE A 70 -9.32 0.94 0.80
CA PHE A 70 -8.22 0.20 0.19
C PHE A 70 -8.17 -1.26 0.69
N PRO A 71 -7.63 -2.20 -0.12
CA PRO A 71 -7.13 -2.01 -1.48
C PRO A 71 -8.27 -1.77 -2.49
N ALA A 72 -7.92 -1.32 -3.70
CA ALA A 72 -8.87 -1.31 -4.81
C ALA A 72 -9.44 -2.72 -5.03
N VAL A 73 -10.71 -2.80 -5.43
CA VAL A 73 -11.33 -4.03 -5.94
C VAL A 73 -10.60 -4.49 -7.20
N GLY A 74 -10.19 -3.53 -8.03
CA GLY A 74 -9.13 -3.72 -9.00
C GLY A 74 -9.03 -2.55 -9.98
N TYR A 75 -8.18 -2.71 -10.98
CA TYR A 75 -7.90 -1.70 -11.99
C TYR A 75 -8.14 -2.24 -13.39
N TRP A 76 -8.51 -1.37 -14.31
CA TRP A 76 -8.74 -1.73 -15.70
C TRP A 76 -8.51 -0.54 -16.64
N SER A 77 -8.00 -0.84 -17.81
CA SER A 77 -7.91 0.05 -18.97
C SER A 77 -8.12 -0.77 -20.24
N PRO A 78 -8.65 -0.18 -21.31
CA PRO A 78 -8.86 -0.88 -22.57
C PRO A 78 -7.56 -1.41 -23.18
N GLU A 79 -6.44 -0.70 -22.96
CA GLU A 79 -5.14 -1.00 -23.58
C GLU A 79 -4.17 -1.78 -22.66
N THR A 80 -4.59 -2.18 -21.45
CA THR A 80 -3.72 -2.82 -20.44
C THR A 80 -2.50 -1.94 -20.06
N ILE A 81 -2.75 -0.64 -19.83
CA ILE A 81 -1.74 0.40 -19.60
C ILE A 81 -1.67 0.91 -18.14
N CYS A 82 -2.58 0.51 -17.24
CA CYS A 82 -2.73 1.09 -15.90
C CYS A 82 -1.43 1.09 -15.07
N PHE A 83 -0.63 0.02 -15.20
CA PHE A 83 0.62 -0.19 -14.46
C PHE A 83 1.88 0.19 -15.25
N GLN A 84 1.73 0.76 -16.45
CA GLN A 84 2.88 1.19 -17.25
C GLN A 84 3.54 2.44 -16.63
N THR A 85 4.87 2.49 -16.74
CA THR A 85 5.68 3.61 -16.28
C THR A 85 6.55 4.11 -17.44
N PRO A 86 6.40 5.37 -17.90
CA PRO A 86 5.44 6.37 -17.42
C PRO A 86 3.99 6.02 -17.81
N PRO A 87 2.99 6.52 -17.08
CA PRO A 87 1.58 6.39 -17.49
C PRO A 87 1.34 7.06 -18.84
N THR A 88 0.82 6.29 -19.79
CA THR A 88 0.54 6.76 -21.15
C THR A 88 -0.85 7.37 -21.26
N ASP A 89 -1.85 6.75 -20.61
CA ASP A 89 -3.26 7.11 -20.70
C ASP A 89 -4.00 6.94 -19.36
N ASP A 90 -5.31 7.13 -19.36
CA ASP A 90 -6.20 6.98 -18.22
C ASP A 90 -6.35 5.51 -17.78
N CYS A 91 -6.39 5.34 -16.47
CA CYS A 91 -6.66 4.09 -15.79
C CYS A 91 -7.94 4.22 -14.97
N ASN A 92 -8.71 3.14 -14.90
CA ASN A 92 -9.86 3.04 -14.03
C ASN A 92 -9.52 2.20 -12.81
N GLY A 93 -9.90 2.67 -11.62
CA GLY A 93 -9.87 1.90 -10.39
C GLY A 93 -11.26 1.81 -9.79
N LEU A 94 -11.61 0.61 -9.33
CA LEU A 94 -12.83 0.37 -8.55
C LEU A 94 -12.49 0.26 -7.07
N PHE A 95 -13.22 1.01 -6.25
CA PHE A 95 -13.05 1.03 -4.81
C PHE A 95 -14.39 0.86 -4.11
N LEU A 96 -14.34 0.43 -2.85
CA LEU A 96 -15.51 0.47 -1.99
C LEU A 96 -15.59 1.83 -1.30
N ARG A 97 -16.82 2.32 -1.10
CA ARG A 97 -17.06 3.50 -0.27
C ARG A 97 -16.81 3.23 1.21
#